data_AF-A0A7W5UH26-F1
#
_entry.id   AF-A0A7W5UH26-F1
#
_cell.length_a   1.000
_cell.length_b   1.000
_cell.length_c   1.000
_cell.angle_alpha   90.00
_cell.angle_beta   90.00
_cell.angle_gamma   90.00
#
_symmetry.space_group_name_H-M   'P 1'
#
loop_
_entity.id
_entity.type
_entity.pdbx_description
1 polymer ?
#
loop_
_entity_poly.entity_id
_entity_poly.type
_entity_poly.pdbx_seq_one_letter_code
_entity_poly.pdbx_strand_id
1 'polypeptide(L)'
;MSYDFHVGQKVVCIDDKFKHVSIDQLIRKGTIYTIRWVGEYTHYVDGTFIGVKLEEIHRGNDDGPEGYGAADMPYRASRFRPLVEDKIASLRKLLAPTPDAPAEPKVKTKKKEKV
;
A
#
# COMPACT_ATOMS: atom_id res chain seq x y z
N MET A 1 -14.75 4.26 0.03
CA MET A 1 -13.86 3.14 0.37
C MET A 1 -12.91 3.63 1.44
N SER A 2 -12.95 3.04 2.64
CA SER A 2 -11.93 3.24 3.68
C SER A 2 -10.90 2.12 3.55
N TYR A 3 -9.63 2.48 3.38
CA TYR A 3 -8.54 1.53 3.45
C TYR A 3 -7.91 1.63 4.83
N ASP A 4 -7.40 0.51 5.34
CA ASP A 4 -6.58 0.49 6.55
C ASP A 4 -5.13 0.79 6.14
N PHE A 5 -4.74 2.06 6.29
CA PHE A 5 -3.42 2.55 5.92
C PHE A 5 -2.43 2.38 7.07
N HIS A 6 -1.20 2.01 6.77
CA HIS A 6 -0.14 1.88 7.78
C HIS A 6 1.20 2.42 7.27
N VAL A 7 2.10 2.76 8.19
CA VAL A 7 3.46 3.21 7.87
C VAL A 7 4.23 2.11 7.11
N GLY A 8 5.09 2.51 6.18
CA GLY A 8 5.83 1.65 5.26
C GLY A 8 5.01 1.13 4.06
N GLN A 9 3.69 1.37 4.03
CA GLN A 9 2.84 0.90 2.94
C GLN A 9 3.07 1.69 1.66
N LYS A 10 3.21 0.97 0.53
CA LYS A 10 3.22 1.58 -0.80
C LYS A 10 1.80 1.90 -1.26
N VAL A 11 1.60 3.09 -1.77
CA VAL A 11 0.31 3.59 -2.26
C VAL A 11 0.48 4.32 -3.60
N VAL A 12 -0.52 4.22 -4.47
CA VAL A 12 -0.56 4.98 -5.73
C VAL A 12 -1.47 6.18 -5.55
N CYS A 13 -1.01 7.36 -5.96
CA CYS A 13 -1.86 8.54 -6.03
C CYS A 13 -2.90 8.38 -7.15
N ILE A 14 -4.18 8.48 -6.81
CA ILE A 14 -5.30 8.38 -7.76
C ILE A 14 -5.95 9.74 -8.07
N ASP A 15 -5.70 10.74 -7.23
CA ASP A 15 -6.22 12.10 -7.37
C ASP A 15 -5.23 13.15 -6.83
N ASP A 16 -4.55 13.83 -7.76
CA ASP A 16 -3.61 14.93 -7.52
C ASP A 16 -4.22 16.32 -7.69
N LYS A 17 -5.56 16.45 -7.76
CA LYS A 17 -6.23 17.75 -7.95
C LYS A 17 -6.63 18.41 -6.63
N PHE A 18 -6.30 19.68 -6.47
CA PHE A 18 -6.60 20.48 -5.27
C PHE A 18 -7.54 21.64 -5.63
N LYS A 19 -8.64 21.79 -4.88
CA LYS A 19 -9.69 22.77 -5.20
C LYS A 19 -9.39 24.18 -4.71
N HIS A 20 -8.67 24.30 -3.60
CA HIS A 20 -8.52 25.57 -2.86
C HIS A 20 -7.06 26.02 -2.76
N VAL A 21 -6.18 25.48 -3.60
CA VAL A 21 -4.73 25.69 -3.50
C VAL A 21 -4.14 25.94 -4.89
N SER A 22 -3.36 27.01 -5.03
CA SER A 22 -2.64 27.38 -6.25
C SER A 22 -1.18 26.93 -6.28
N ILE A 23 -0.62 26.56 -5.13
CA ILE A 23 0.75 26.02 -5.03
C ILE A 23 0.78 24.54 -5.40
N ASP A 24 1.89 24.12 -6.02
CA ASP A 24 2.11 22.71 -6.33
C ASP A 24 2.25 21.89 -5.05
N GLN A 25 1.44 20.84 -4.95
CA GLN A 25 1.38 19.94 -3.79
C GLN A 25 2.27 18.70 -3.97
N LEU A 26 3.07 18.64 -5.02
CA LEU A 26 4.14 17.67 -5.30
C LEU A 26 3.72 16.22 -5.55
N ILE A 27 2.48 15.83 -5.20
CA ILE A 27 1.94 14.52 -5.58
C ILE A 27 1.55 14.51 -7.06
N ARG A 28 1.67 13.35 -7.69
CA ARG A 28 1.33 13.13 -9.11
C ARG A 28 0.47 11.88 -9.24
N LYS A 29 -0.63 11.98 -9.98
CA LYS A 29 -1.51 10.84 -10.24
C LYS A 29 -0.76 9.73 -10.99
N GLY A 30 -0.91 8.50 -10.53
CA GLY A 30 -0.21 7.32 -11.05
C GLY A 30 1.15 7.05 -10.40
N THR A 31 1.72 8.02 -9.67
CA THR A 31 2.98 7.82 -8.97
C THR A 31 2.77 7.03 -7.67
N ILE A 32 3.73 6.14 -7.40
CA ILE A 32 3.78 5.31 -6.20
C ILE A 32 4.59 6.05 -5.14
N TYR A 33 4.06 6.07 -3.92
CA TYR A 33 4.67 6.68 -2.75
C TYR A 33 4.64 5.71 -1.57
N THR A 34 5.45 5.99 -0.55
CA THR A 34 5.54 5.20 0.68
C THR A 34 5.00 6.02 1.85
N ILE A 35 4.08 5.46 2.62
CA ILE A 35 3.51 6.14 3.78
C ILE A 35 4.53 6.19 4.92
N ARG A 36 4.80 7.39 5.46
CA ARG A 36 5.61 7.59 6.67
C ARG A 36 4.82 7.95 7.92
N TRP A 37 3.59 8.40 7.75
CA TRP A 37 2.67 8.74 8.84
C TRP A 37 1.22 8.55 8.40
N VAL A 38 0.38 8.10 9.31
CA VAL A 38 -1.09 8.02 9.17
C VAL A 38 -1.71 8.55 10.45
N GLY A 39 -2.77 9.35 10.33
CA GLY A 39 -3.54 9.79 11.49
C GLY A 39 -4.67 10.73 11.11
N GLU A 40 -5.53 11.01 12.08
CA GLU A 40 -6.54 12.05 11.93
C GLU A 40 -5.88 13.43 11.91
N TYR A 41 -6.35 14.31 11.04
CA TYR A 41 -5.91 15.69 10.92
C TYR A 41 -7.11 16.60 10.67
N THR A 42 -7.14 17.74 11.36
CA THR A 42 -8.18 18.77 11.18
C THR A 42 -7.58 19.97 10.47
N HIS A 43 -8.03 20.20 9.23
CA HIS A 43 -7.69 21.39 8.47
C HIS A 43 -8.79 22.44 8.62
N TYR A 44 -8.42 23.71 8.74
CA TYR A 44 -9.38 24.81 8.96
C TYR A 44 -10.34 25.03 7.77
N VAL A 45 -9.93 24.67 6.54
CA VAL A 45 -10.79 24.73 5.34
C VAL A 45 -11.46 23.40 5.02
N ASP A 46 -10.70 22.30 5.10
CA ASP A 46 -11.14 21.00 4.57
C ASP A 46 -11.78 20.08 5.63
N GLY A 47 -11.87 20.55 6.88
CA GLY A 47 -12.39 19.81 8.02
C GLY A 47 -11.48 18.67 8.48
N THR A 48 -12.05 17.74 9.25
CA THR A 48 -11.35 16.56 9.77
C THR A 48 -11.27 15.44 8.73
N PHE A 49 -10.11 14.81 8.59
CA PHE A 49 -9.90 13.67 7.72
C PHE A 49 -8.74 12.78 8.16
N ILE A 50 -8.71 11.55 7.66
CA ILE A 50 -7.53 10.68 7.76
C ILE A 50 -6.49 11.17 6.76
N GLY A 51 -5.35 11.60 7.28
CA GLY A 51 -4.22 12.10 6.56
C GLY A 51 -3.11 11.07 6.42
N VAL A 52 -2.30 11.22 5.37
CA VAL A 52 -1.06 10.48 5.15
C VAL A 52 0.08 11.45 4.85
N LYS A 53 1.27 11.15 5.34
CA LYS A 53 2.53 11.78 4.89
C LYS A 53 3.35 10.75 4.13
N LEU A 54 4.12 11.21 3.15
CA LEU A 54 4.85 10.34 2.21
C LEU A 54 6.35 10.47 2.43
N GLU A 55 7.11 9.37 2.35
CA GLU A 55 8.58 9.38 2.50
C GLU A 55 9.25 10.22 1.40
N GLU A 56 8.72 10.15 0.18
CA GLU A 56 9.32 10.83 -0.96
C GLU A 56 9.02 12.33 -1.00
N ILE A 57 8.11 12.81 -0.14
CA ILE A 57 7.68 14.21 -0.10
C ILE A 57 7.68 14.73 1.34
N HIS A 58 8.61 15.64 1.59
CA HIS A 58 8.61 16.52 2.75
C HIS A 58 8.11 17.88 2.30
N ARG A 59 6.91 18.27 2.73
CA ARG A 59 6.29 19.49 2.21
C ARG A 59 6.89 20.79 2.77
N GLY A 60 7.75 20.68 3.78
CA GLY A 60 8.33 21.84 4.44
C GLY A 60 7.28 22.58 5.28
N ASN A 61 7.39 23.89 5.38
CA ASN A 61 6.46 24.70 6.16
C ASN A 61 5.30 25.16 5.27
N ASP A 62 4.17 24.44 5.29
CA ASP A 62 2.96 24.82 4.55
C ASP A 62 2.07 25.82 5.32
N ASP A 63 2.52 26.28 6.47
CA ASP A 63 1.81 27.24 7.32
C ASP A 63 1.67 28.63 6.67
N GLY A 64 2.60 28.98 5.77
CA GLY A 64 2.68 30.30 5.17
C GLY A 64 3.00 31.39 6.21
N PRO A 65 3.20 32.65 5.79
CA PRO A 65 3.56 33.73 6.70
C PRO A 65 2.48 34.01 7.77
N GLU A 66 1.25 33.62 7.50
CA GLU A 66 0.08 33.84 8.36
C GLU A 66 -0.25 32.63 9.24
N GLY A 67 0.47 31.50 9.11
CA GLY A 67 0.33 30.34 10.00
C GLY A 67 -0.92 29.46 9.77
N TYR A 68 -1.60 29.60 8.63
CA TYR A 68 -2.87 28.91 8.38
C TYR A 68 -2.73 27.41 8.07
N GLY A 69 -1.57 26.97 7.57
CA GLY A 69 -1.29 25.55 7.35
C GLY A 69 -0.54 24.89 8.50
N ALA A 70 0.19 23.81 8.20
CA ALA A 70 1.01 23.10 9.16
C ALA A 70 2.39 22.82 8.57
N ALA A 71 3.39 22.69 9.46
CA ALA A 71 4.63 22.06 9.08
C ALA A 71 4.35 20.64 8.57
N ASP A 72 4.67 20.42 7.30
CA ASP A 72 4.61 19.15 6.62
C ASP A 72 3.20 18.56 6.59
N MET A 73 2.27 19.27 5.92
CA MET A 73 0.83 19.01 6.00
C MET A 73 0.43 17.65 5.38
N PRO A 74 -0.38 16.82 6.07
CA PRO A 74 -0.76 15.53 5.52
C PRO A 74 -1.72 15.65 4.33
N TYR A 75 -1.61 14.73 3.37
CA TYR A 75 -2.55 14.59 2.27
C TYR A 75 -3.75 13.76 2.71
N ARG A 76 -4.94 14.06 2.18
CA ARG A 76 -6.12 13.24 2.44
C ARG A 76 -5.91 11.82 1.92
N ALA A 77 -6.05 10.82 2.78
CA ALA A 77 -5.79 9.41 2.46
C ALA A 77 -6.67 8.90 1.30
N SER A 78 -7.85 9.48 1.09
CA SER A 78 -8.75 9.17 -0.03
C SER A 78 -8.16 9.47 -1.42
N ARG A 79 -7.06 10.22 -1.50
CA ARG A 79 -6.32 10.48 -2.74
C ARG A 79 -5.42 9.33 -3.16
N PHE A 80 -5.30 8.30 -2.32
CA PHE A 80 -4.39 7.19 -2.53
C PHE A 80 -5.13 5.86 -2.52
N ARG A 81 -4.56 4.90 -3.24
CA ARG A 81 -4.98 3.50 -3.19
C ARG A 81 -3.78 2.64 -2.75
N PRO A 82 -3.96 1.73 -1.77
CA PRO A 82 -2.93 0.75 -1.46
C PRO A 82 -2.48 -0.04 -2.68
N LEU A 83 -1.16 -0.21 -2.83
CA LEU A 83 -0.65 -1.27 -3.68
C LEU A 83 -0.82 -2.57 -2.91
N VAL A 84 -1.66 -3.44 -3.42
CA VAL A 84 -1.71 -4.81 -2.95
C VAL A 84 -0.54 -5.52 -3.64
N GLU A 85 0.56 -5.73 -2.91
CA GLU A 85 1.53 -6.75 -3.32
C GLU A 85 0.76 -8.02 -3.57
N ASP A 86 1.02 -8.68 -4.70
CA ASP A 86 0.18 -9.65 -5.39
C ASP A 86 -0.37 -10.77 -4.47
N LYS A 87 -1.35 -10.43 -3.61
CA LYS A 87 -2.02 -11.34 -2.69
C LYS A 87 -2.78 -12.38 -3.52
N ILE A 88 -3.18 -12.03 -4.74
CA ILE A 88 -3.76 -12.97 -5.70
C ILE A 88 -2.71 -14.00 -6.14
N ALA A 89 -1.46 -13.61 -6.44
CA ALA A 89 -0.41 -14.60 -6.71
C ALA A 89 -0.16 -15.53 -5.50
N SER A 90 -0.20 -14.97 -4.29
CA SER A 90 -0.04 -15.76 -3.05
C SER A 90 -1.25 -16.69 -2.78
N LEU A 91 -2.47 -16.25 -3.07
CA LEU A 91 -3.70 -17.05 -2.97
C LEU A 91 -3.80 -18.08 -4.11
N ARG A 92 -3.32 -17.77 -5.32
CA ARG A 92 -3.23 -18.73 -6.43
C ARG A 92 -2.35 -19.93 -6.09
N LYS A 93 -1.29 -19.75 -5.28
CA LYS A 93 -0.49 -20.88 -4.77
C LYS A 93 -1.25 -21.80 -3.81
N LEU A 94 -2.27 -21.29 -3.12
CA LEU A 94 -3.16 -22.08 -2.25
C LEU A 94 -4.25 -22.81 -3.03
N LEU A 95 -4.65 -22.28 -4.20
CA LEU A 95 -5.61 -22.89 -5.12
C LEU A 95 -4.98 -23.88 -6.11
N ALA A 96 -3.65 -23.87 -6.24
CA ALA A 96 -2.95 -24.88 -7.02
C ALA A 96 -3.08 -26.23 -6.29
N PRO A 97 -3.61 -27.28 -6.93
CA PRO A 97 -3.62 -28.60 -6.32
C PRO A 97 -2.18 -28.98 -5.97
N THR A 98 -1.94 -29.33 -4.70
CA THR A 98 -0.70 -29.98 -4.29
C THR A 98 -0.49 -31.17 -5.23
N PRO A 99 0.68 -31.30 -5.90
CA PRO A 99 1.01 -32.52 -6.60
C PRO A 99 0.88 -33.65 -5.57
N ASP A 100 0.04 -34.65 -5.87
CA ASP A 100 -0.02 -35.87 -5.08
C ASP A 100 1.42 -36.34 -4.84
N ALA A 101 1.75 -36.58 -3.57
CA ALA A 101 3.08 -36.98 -3.15
C ALA A 101 3.63 -38.08 -4.08
N PRO A 102 4.92 -38.03 -4.49
CA PRO A 102 5.48 -39.07 -5.34
C PRO A 102 5.30 -40.42 -4.67
N ALA A 103 4.51 -41.31 -5.29
CA ALA A 103 4.35 -42.67 -4.82
C ALA A 103 5.74 -43.32 -4.72
N GLU A 104 6.12 -43.73 -3.51
CA GLU A 104 7.36 -44.47 -3.28
C GLU A 104 7.43 -45.70 -4.19
N PRO A 105 8.57 -45.95 -4.85
CA PRO A 105 8.71 -47.10 -5.74
C PRO A 105 8.60 -48.40 -4.93
N LYS A 106 7.50 -49.14 -5.13
CA LYS A 106 7.31 -50.50 -4.60
C LYS A 106 8.44 -51.40 -5.10
N VAL A 107 9.39 -51.72 -4.22
CA VAL A 107 10.46 -52.68 -4.45
C VAL A 107 9.83 -54.05 -4.78
N LYS A 108 10.01 -54.52 -6.01
CA LYS A 108 9.61 -55.86 -6.45
C LYS A 108 10.53 -56.89 -5.80
N THR A 109 10.03 -57.62 -4.81
CA THR A 109 10.71 -58.78 -4.23
C THR A 109 10.74 -59.91 -5.27
N LYS A 110 11.93 -60.24 -5.79
CA LYS A 110 12.13 -61.45 -6.60
C LYS A 110 12.00 -62.68 -5.70
N LYS A 111 10.97 -63.52 -5.92
CA LYS A 111 10.94 -64.88 -5.37
C LYS A 111 12.09 -65.67 -6.00
N LYS A 112 13.00 -66.18 -5.16
CA LYS A 112 13.96 -67.22 -5.55
C LYS A 112 13.22 -68.55 -5.57
N GLU A 113 13.17 -69.16 -6.75
CA GLU A 113 12.81 -70.56 -6.95
C GLU A 113 13.99 -71.42 -6.48
N LYS A 114 13.72 -72.42 -5.63
CA LYS A 114 14.73 -73.42 -5.21
C LYS A 114 14.62 -74.62 -6.14
N VAL A 115 15.79 -75.03 -6.62
CA VAL A 115 16.14 -76.26 -7.35
C VAL A 115 15.82 -77.50 -6.52
#